data_AF-D5VNF0-F1
#
_entry.id   AF-D5VNF0-F1
#
_cell.length_a   1.000
_cell.length_b   1.000
_cell.length_c   1.000
_cell.angle_alpha   90.00
_cell.angle_beta   90.00
_cell.angle_gamma   90.00
#
_symmetry.space_group_name_H-M   'P 1'
#
loop_
_entity.id
_entity.type
_entity.pdbx_description
1 polymer ?
#
loop_
_entity_poly.entity_id
_entity_poly.type
_entity_poly.pdbx_seq_one_letter_code
_entity_poly.pdbx_strand_id
1 'polypeptide(L)'
;MSEDPIFTPPLFSDEEIETARVFFAQPVSFIMGAVRMDAMPAPDLPEVAFAGRSNVGKSSLINGLVNQKYLARASNEPGRTREINFFLLAEQVRLVDLPGYGFARVSRSIADKFQDLGRAYLRGRANLKRVYVLIDARHGLKKVDLEALDALDVAAVSYQIVLTKSDKIKPAEVDKVVADTLKAIAKRPAAFPRVLATSSEKGLGLPELRAEIVRVCIDE
;
A
#
# COMPACT_ATOMS: atom_id res chain seq x y z
N MET A 1 30.94 -28.71 11.53
CA MET A 1 29.48 -28.81 11.74
C MET A 1 28.86 -27.98 10.63
N SER A 2 28.28 -28.65 9.64
CA SER A 2 27.62 -28.01 8.51
C SER A 2 26.35 -27.32 9.00
N GLU A 3 26.32 -25.99 8.96
CA GLU A 3 25.05 -25.27 9.04
C GLU A 3 24.35 -25.48 7.71
N ASP A 4 23.39 -26.41 7.69
CA ASP A 4 22.43 -26.48 6.60
C ASP A 4 21.72 -25.12 6.52
N PRO A 5 21.61 -24.49 5.33
CA PRO A 5 20.89 -23.24 5.21
C PRO A 5 19.45 -23.49 5.64
N ILE A 6 18.97 -22.71 6.62
CA ILE A 6 17.59 -22.73 7.09
C ILE A 6 16.69 -22.46 5.88
N PHE A 7 16.09 -23.52 5.34
CA PHE A 7 15.13 -23.40 4.25
C PHE A 7 13.89 -22.69 4.80
N THR A 8 13.80 -21.39 4.55
CA THR A 8 12.59 -20.64 4.85
C THR A 8 11.64 -20.92 3.68
N PRO A 9 10.51 -21.61 3.91
CA PRO A 9 9.59 -21.92 2.83
C PRO A 9 9.10 -20.61 2.18
N PRO A 10 8.84 -20.63 0.86
CA PRO A 10 8.32 -19.47 0.17
C PRO A 10 6.99 -19.04 0.79
N LEU A 11 6.76 -17.72 0.77
CA LEU A 11 5.62 -17.09 1.44
C LEU A 11 4.26 -17.51 0.86
N PHE A 12 4.29 -17.83 -0.42
CA PHE A 12 3.17 -18.25 -1.26
C PHE A 12 3.64 -19.42 -2.11
N SER A 13 2.72 -20.33 -2.41
CA SER A 13 2.95 -21.38 -3.41
C SER A 13 3.04 -20.79 -4.82
N ASP A 14 3.66 -21.53 -5.74
CA ASP A 14 3.71 -21.14 -7.16
C ASP A 14 2.32 -20.97 -7.77
N GLU A 15 1.35 -21.77 -7.31
CA GLU A 15 -0.05 -21.69 -7.73
C GLU A 15 -0.72 -20.39 -7.27
N GLU A 16 -0.49 -19.96 -6.03
CA GLU A 16 -0.99 -18.67 -5.53
C GLU A 16 -0.37 -17.49 -6.27
N ILE A 17 0.95 -17.57 -6.55
CA ILE A 17 1.65 -16.56 -7.33
C ILE A 17 1.08 -16.47 -8.76
N GLU A 18 0.85 -17.61 -9.40
CA GLU A 18 0.31 -17.66 -10.75
C GLU A 18 -1.15 -17.17 -10.81
N THR A 19 -1.98 -17.59 -9.85
CA THR A 19 -3.36 -17.12 -9.71
C THR A 19 -3.40 -15.61 -9.57
N ALA A 20 -2.54 -15.06 -8.71
CA ALA A 20 -2.45 -13.62 -8.52
C ALA A 20 -1.91 -12.89 -9.76
N ARG A 21 -0.96 -13.49 -10.49
CA ARG A 21 -0.46 -12.94 -11.75
C ARG A 21 -1.58 -12.85 -12.80
N VAL A 22 -2.39 -13.89 -12.93
CA VAL A 22 -3.54 -13.93 -13.86
C VAL A 22 -4.60 -12.91 -13.45
N PHE A 23 -4.92 -12.82 -12.17
CA PHE A 23 -5.89 -11.84 -11.65
C PHE A 23 -5.46 -10.40 -11.95
N PHE A 24 -4.20 -10.05 -11.69
CA PHE A 24 -3.67 -8.71 -11.96
C PHE A 24 -3.41 -8.41 -13.45
N ALA A 25 -3.52 -9.40 -14.33
CA ALA A 25 -3.49 -9.22 -15.78
C ALA A 25 -4.87 -8.88 -16.37
N GLN A 26 -5.94 -8.98 -15.58
CA GLN A 26 -7.31 -8.61 -15.98
C GLN A 26 -7.45 -7.09 -16.19
N PRO A 27 -8.54 -6.65 -16.86
CA PRO A 27 -8.79 -5.23 -17.09
C PRO A 27 -8.75 -4.40 -15.80
N VAL A 28 -8.14 -3.23 -15.90
CA VAL A 28 -8.11 -2.23 -14.83
C VAL A 28 -8.54 -0.87 -15.38
N SER A 29 -9.39 -0.16 -14.66
CA SER A 29 -9.89 1.16 -15.05
C SER A 29 -9.82 2.16 -13.90
N PHE A 30 -9.56 3.43 -14.21
CA PHE A 30 -9.78 4.52 -13.27
C PHE A 30 -11.29 4.81 -13.19
N ILE A 31 -11.83 4.76 -11.98
CA ILE A 31 -13.24 5.04 -11.74
C ILE A 31 -13.45 6.52 -11.48
N MET A 32 -12.82 7.04 -10.43
CA MET A 32 -12.91 8.44 -10.05
C MET A 32 -11.87 8.84 -9.00
N GLY A 33 -11.68 10.15 -8.86
CA GLY A 33 -11.08 10.76 -7.68
C GLY A 33 -12.16 11.38 -6.80
N ALA A 34 -12.24 10.94 -5.55
CA ALA A 34 -13.21 11.46 -4.58
C ALA A 34 -12.56 12.52 -3.67
N VAL A 35 -13.24 13.65 -3.52
CA VAL A 35 -12.84 14.76 -2.64
C VAL A 35 -13.66 14.83 -1.35
N ARG A 36 -14.71 14.00 -1.26
CA ARG A 36 -15.69 13.94 -0.18
C ARG A 36 -16.24 12.51 -0.07
N MET A 37 -16.71 12.12 1.11
CA MET A 37 -17.25 10.77 1.37
C MET A 37 -18.52 10.46 0.58
N ASP A 38 -19.41 11.44 0.44
CA ASP A 38 -20.69 11.35 -0.28
C ASP A 38 -20.53 11.11 -1.79
N ALA A 39 -19.36 11.46 -2.34
CA ALA A 39 -19.02 11.25 -3.75
C ALA A 39 -18.34 9.90 -4.01
N MET A 40 -18.02 9.09 -2.99
CA MET A 40 -17.33 7.82 -3.20
C MET A 40 -18.24 6.78 -3.84
N PRO A 41 -17.69 5.84 -4.62
CA PRO A 41 -18.48 4.73 -5.13
C PRO A 41 -19.02 3.89 -3.96
N ALA A 42 -20.20 3.28 -4.14
CA ALA A 42 -20.84 2.44 -3.12
C ALA A 42 -19.86 1.39 -2.57
N PRO A 43 -19.87 1.06 -1.27
CA PRO A 43 -18.93 0.11 -0.67
C PRO A 43 -19.31 -1.35 -0.94
N ASP A 44 -19.56 -1.71 -2.21
CA ASP A 44 -20.07 -3.00 -2.69
C ASP A 44 -18.98 -4.03 -3.08
N LEU A 45 -17.79 -3.58 -3.47
CA LEU A 45 -16.62 -4.42 -3.79
C LEU A 45 -15.53 -4.32 -2.73
N PRO A 46 -14.77 -5.39 -2.45
CA PRO A 46 -13.60 -5.34 -1.56
C PRO A 46 -12.58 -4.29 -1.99
N GLU A 47 -12.01 -3.60 -1.01
CA GLU A 47 -11.05 -2.52 -1.20
C GLU A 47 -9.72 -2.82 -0.52
N VAL A 48 -8.63 -2.49 -1.20
CA VAL A 48 -7.32 -2.31 -0.57
C VAL A 48 -6.82 -0.90 -0.85
N ALA A 49 -6.27 -0.26 0.16
CA ALA A 49 -5.81 1.12 0.05
C ALA A 49 -4.29 1.22 0.15
N PHE A 50 -3.70 2.17 -0.55
CA PHE A 50 -2.28 2.45 -0.53
C PHE A 50 -2.06 3.83 0.12
N ALA A 51 -1.30 3.85 1.21
CA ALA A 51 -0.93 5.07 1.92
C ALA A 51 0.59 5.22 1.95
N GLY A 52 1.09 6.44 2.06
CA GLY A 52 2.53 6.65 2.20
C GLY A 52 2.93 8.11 2.09
N ARG A 53 4.19 8.41 2.37
CA ARG A 53 4.75 9.74 2.14
C ARG A 53 4.69 10.13 0.66
N SER A 54 4.69 11.43 0.40
CA SER A 54 4.95 11.93 -0.95
C SER A 54 6.24 11.35 -1.52
N ASN A 55 6.24 11.01 -2.81
CA ASN A 55 7.39 10.44 -3.54
C ASN A 55 7.93 9.12 -2.99
N VAL A 56 7.19 8.41 -2.14
CA VAL A 56 7.58 7.08 -1.65
C VAL A 56 7.56 6.01 -2.75
N GLY A 57 6.87 6.25 -3.86
CA GLY A 57 6.72 5.30 -4.97
C GLY A 57 5.32 4.67 -5.07
N LYS A 58 4.31 5.22 -4.39
CA LYS A 58 2.92 4.73 -4.39
C LYS A 58 2.33 4.53 -5.79
N SER A 59 2.32 5.56 -6.63
CA SER A 59 1.78 5.46 -7.99
C SER A 59 2.59 4.48 -8.85
N SER A 60 3.92 4.45 -8.69
CA SER A 60 4.79 3.49 -9.37
C SER A 60 4.49 2.05 -8.95
N LEU A 61 4.18 1.82 -7.67
CA LEU A 61 3.80 0.50 -7.17
C LEU A 61 2.45 0.06 -7.73
N ILE A 62 1.43 0.91 -7.68
CA ILE A 62 0.11 0.59 -8.24
C ILE A 62 0.24 0.24 -9.73
N ASN A 63 0.95 1.08 -10.49
CA ASN A 63 1.25 0.85 -11.90
C ASN A 63 1.99 -0.48 -12.14
N GLY A 64 2.99 -0.79 -11.30
CA GLY A 64 3.73 -2.05 -11.36
C GLY A 64 2.86 -3.27 -11.05
N LEU A 65 1.95 -3.17 -10.07
CA LEU A 65 1.03 -4.25 -9.72
C LEU A 65 0.14 -4.63 -10.89
N VAL A 66 -0.42 -3.67 -11.61
CA VAL A 66 -1.35 -3.92 -12.74
C VAL A 66 -0.67 -3.89 -14.12
N ASN A 67 0.66 -3.80 -14.18
CA ASN A 67 1.45 -3.70 -15.41
C ASN A 67 0.97 -2.58 -16.37
N GLN A 68 0.62 -1.41 -15.82
CA GLN A 68 0.20 -0.22 -16.57
C GLN A 68 1.18 0.94 -16.34
N LYS A 69 1.44 1.77 -17.36
CA LYS A 69 2.43 2.87 -17.23
C LYS A 69 1.87 4.16 -16.63
N TYR A 70 0.58 4.44 -16.83
CA TYR A 70 0.00 5.76 -16.55
C TYR A 70 -1.39 5.72 -15.90
N LEU A 71 -1.76 4.58 -15.30
CA LEU A 71 -3.04 4.44 -14.60
C LEU A 71 -3.07 5.35 -13.37
N ALA A 72 -2.13 5.12 -12.43
CA ALA A 72 -1.90 6.01 -11.31
C ALA A 72 -0.86 7.06 -11.71
N ARG A 73 -1.28 8.33 -11.80
CA ARG A 73 -0.37 9.44 -12.12
C ARG A 73 0.26 9.97 -10.84
N ALA A 74 1.59 10.07 -10.82
CA ALA A 74 2.29 10.78 -9.76
C ALA A 74 1.92 12.27 -9.81
N SER A 75 1.10 12.74 -8.87
CA SER A 75 0.78 14.16 -8.74
C SER A 75 2.00 14.89 -8.16
N ASN A 76 2.85 15.41 -9.04
CA ASN A 76 4.06 16.16 -8.69
C ASN A 76 3.82 17.68 -8.59
N GLU A 77 2.58 18.15 -8.83
CA GLU A 77 2.25 19.57 -8.84
C GLU A 77 1.68 20.04 -7.48
N PRO A 78 2.34 21.00 -6.80
CA PRO A 78 1.79 21.63 -5.61
C PRO A 78 0.49 22.37 -5.95
N GLY A 79 -0.62 22.03 -5.30
CA GLY A 79 -1.90 22.74 -5.44
C GLY A 79 -3.04 21.97 -6.10
N ARG A 80 -2.83 20.74 -6.60
CA ARG A 80 -3.96 19.88 -6.97
C ARG A 80 -4.74 19.40 -5.76
N THR A 81 -6.07 19.48 -5.86
CA THR A 81 -7.01 18.81 -4.95
C THR A 81 -6.56 17.36 -4.76
N ARG A 82 -6.34 16.94 -3.52
CA ARG A 82 -5.85 15.60 -3.19
C ARG A 82 -7.01 14.65 -3.06
N GLU A 83 -7.34 14.04 -4.17
CA GLU A 83 -8.44 13.09 -4.28
C GLU A 83 -8.01 11.72 -3.76
N ILE A 84 -8.96 10.96 -3.23
CA ILE A 84 -8.82 9.51 -3.06
C ILE A 84 -9.16 8.89 -4.41
N ASN A 85 -8.19 8.27 -5.08
CA ASN A 85 -8.42 7.71 -6.41
C ASN A 85 -8.83 6.24 -6.31
N PHE A 86 -9.87 5.87 -7.05
CA PHE A 86 -10.37 4.51 -7.12
C PHE A 86 -10.04 3.90 -8.48
N PHE A 87 -9.43 2.72 -8.46
CA PHE A 87 -9.17 1.91 -9.63
C PHE A 87 -9.88 0.57 -9.49
N LEU A 88 -10.70 0.19 -10.48
CA LEU A 88 -11.39 -1.08 -10.50
C LEU A 88 -10.54 -2.10 -11.25
N LEU A 89 -10.15 -3.17 -10.56
CA LEU A 89 -9.39 -4.29 -11.10
C LEU A 89 -10.30 -5.51 -11.23
N ALA A 90 -10.30 -6.13 -12.40
CA ALA A 90 -11.04 -7.36 -12.71
C ALA A 90 -12.54 -7.31 -12.42
N GLU A 91 -13.13 -6.09 -12.38
CA GLU A 91 -14.50 -5.82 -11.94
C GLU A 91 -14.85 -6.32 -10.53
N GLN A 92 -13.86 -6.70 -9.73
CA GLN A 92 -14.04 -7.40 -8.45
C GLN A 92 -13.38 -6.70 -7.29
N VAL A 93 -12.25 -6.03 -7.49
CA VAL A 93 -11.46 -5.41 -6.42
C VAL A 93 -11.20 -3.95 -6.74
N ARG A 94 -11.30 -3.10 -5.73
CA ARG A 94 -10.87 -1.70 -5.85
C ARG A 94 -9.50 -1.49 -5.22
N LEU A 95 -8.56 -1.04 -6.04
CA LEU A 95 -7.29 -0.49 -5.58
C LEU A 95 -7.51 1.00 -5.31
N VAL A 96 -7.23 1.43 -4.09
CA VAL A 96 -7.52 2.79 -3.63
C VAL A 96 -6.23 3.54 -3.34
N ASP A 97 -6.01 4.64 -4.03
CA ASP A 97 -4.84 5.48 -3.85
C ASP A 97 -5.14 6.63 -2.90
N LEU A 98 -4.65 6.53 -1.66
CA LEU A 98 -4.84 7.59 -0.68
C LEU A 98 -3.85 8.74 -0.94
N PRO A 99 -4.25 9.98 -0.61
CA PRO A 99 -3.36 11.11 -0.72
C PRO A 99 -2.15 10.94 0.19
N GLY A 100 -0.96 11.30 -0.32
CA GLY A 100 0.27 11.15 0.45
C GLY A 100 0.31 12.06 1.68
N TYR A 101 0.89 11.58 2.78
CA TYR A 101 1.06 12.35 4.01
C TYR A 101 2.47 12.98 4.10
N GLY A 102 2.67 13.89 5.07
CA GLY A 102 3.97 14.51 5.36
C GLY A 102 4.41 15.64 4.41
N PHE A 103 3.46 16.32 3.75
CA PHE A 103 3.78 17.48 2.91
C PHE A 103 3.97 18.75 3.74
N ALA A 104 5.12 19.41 3.56
CA ALA A 104 5.47 20.67 4.23
C ALA A 104 4.91 21.95 3.57
N ARG A 105 4.30 21.85 2.38
CA ARG A 105 4.01 23.01 1.50
C ARG A 105 2.52 23.28 1.19
N VAL A 106 1.59 22.75 1.98
CA VAL A 106 0.16 23.04 1.86
C VAL A 106 -0.29 23.90 3.02
N SER A 107 -1.29 24.77 2.80
CA SER A 107 -1.92 25.49 3.91
C SER A 107 -2.50 24.49 4.90
N ARG A 108 -2.44 24.83 6.20
CA ARG A 108 -2.89 23.97 7.29
C ARG A 108 -4.35 23.50 7.07
N SER A 109 -5.23 24.40 6.66
CA SER A 109 -6.64 24.10 6.39
C SER A 109 -6.88 23.08 5.27
N ILE A 110 -6.03 23.07 4.23
CA ILE A 110 -6.11 22.10 3.13
C ILE A 110 -5.55 20.75 3.60
N ALA A 111 -4.44 20.76 4.36
CA ALA A 111 -3.88 19.55 4.94
C ALA A 111 -4.87 18.86 5.90
N ASP A 112 -5.55 19.63 6.76
CA ASP A 112 -6.52 19.14 7.72
C ASP A 112 -7.72 18.48 7.02
N LYS A 113 -8.29 19.11 5.99
CA LYS A 113 -9.40 18.53 5.21
C LYS A 113 -9.05 17.18 4.57
N PHE A 114 -7.83 17.00 4.07
CA PHE A 114 -7.42 15.71 3.50
C PHE A 114 -7.12 14.67 4.57
N GLN A 115 -6.55 15.09 5.69
CA GLN A 115 -6.43 14.21 6.84
C GLN A 115 -7.81 13.76 7.33
N ASP A 116 -8.80 14.66 7.35
CA ASP A 116 -10.17 14.34 7.72
C ASP A 116 -10.83 13.39 6.72
N LEU A 117 -10.68 13.64 5.41
CA LEU A 117 -11.20 12.75 4.38
C LEU A 117 -10.58 11.35 4.45
N GLY A 118 -9.25 11.26 4.60
CA GLY A 118 -8.55 10.00 4.77
C GLY A 118 -8.98 9.28 6.05
N ARG A 119 -9.10 9.99 7.17
CA ARG A 119 -9.61 9.43 8.43
C ARG A 119 -11.07 8.97 8.32
N ALA A 120 -11.91 9.71 7.62
CA ALA A 120 -13.31 9.34 7.38
C ALA A 120 -13.41 8.11 6.49
N TYR A 121 -12.57 8.01 5.45
CA TYR A 121 -12.46 6.82 4.61
C TYR A 121 -12.07 5.59 5.44
N LEU A 122 -11.00 5.69 6.23
CA LEU A 122 -10.50 4.59 7.07
C LEU A 122 -11.55 4.09 8.08
N ARG A 123 -12.38 4.98 8.64
CA ARG A 123 -13.42 4.59 9.61
C ARG A 123 -14.74 4.16 8.98
N GLY A 124 -15.07 4.68 7.80
CA GLY A 124 -16.40 4.55 7.20
C GLY A 124 -16.52 3.45 6.15
N ARG A 125 -15.42 2.82 5.73
CA ARG A 125 -15.39 1.85 4.63
C ARG A 125 -15.32 0.43 5.16
N ALA A 126 -16.48 -0.16 5.45
CA ALA A 126 -16.57 -1.53 5.95
C ALA A 126 -16.02 -2.59 4.97
N ASN A 127 -15.94 -2.27 3.68
CA ASN A 127 -15.39 -3.11 2.63
C ASN A 127 -13.87 -2.96 2.45
N LEU A 128 -13.21 -2.07 3.20
CA LEU A 128 -11.76 -1.93 3.21
C LEU A 128 -11.13 -3.10 3.96
N LYS A 129 -10.43 -3.95 3.22
CA LYS A 129 -9.82 -5.18 3.75
C LYS A 129 -8.44 -4.95 4.35
N ARG A 130 -7.62 -4.10 3.72
CA ARG A 130 -6.26 -3.79 4.20
C ARG A 130 -5.74 -2.47 3.65
N VAL A 131 -4.93 -1.78 4.46
CA VAL A 131 -4.12 -0.64 4.03
C VAL A 131 -2.66 -1.07 3.87
N TYR A 132 -2.08 -0.88 2.69
CA TYR A 132 -0.66 -1.05 2.45
C TYR A 132 0.05 0.30 2.68
N VAL A 133 0.81 0.38 3.77
CA VAL A 133 1.58 1.59 4.14
C VAL A 133 2.98 1.50 3.55
N LEU A 134 3.27 2.42 2.64
CA LEU A 134 4.46 2.44 1.82
C LEU A 134 5.57 3.24 2.50
N ILE A 135 6.75 2.62 2.60
CA ILE A 135 7.94 3.19 3.24
C ILE A 135 9.13 3.05 2.28
N ASP A 136 9.87 4.14 2.06
CA ASP A 136 11.07 4.09 1.20
C ASP A 136 12.18 3.31 1.91
N ALA A 137 12.59 2.17 1.34
CA ALA A 137 13.55 1.24 1.95
C ALA A 137 14.90 1.91 2.28
N ARG A 138 15.30 2.95 1.54
CA ARG A 138 16.53 3.71 1.79
C ARG A 138 16.53 4.47 3.11
N HIS A 139 15.36 4.71 3.68
CA HIS A 139 15.18 5.57 4.84
C HIS A 139 14.49 4.88 6.01
N GLY A 140 13.74 3.81 5.74
CA GLY A 140 12.91 3.15 6.75
C GLY A 140 11.80 4.07 7.29
N LEU A 141 11.22 3.64 8.40
CA LEU A 141 10.17 4.36 9.13
C LEU A 141 10.67 5.72 9.62
N LYS A 142 9.87 6.76 9.42
CA LYS A 142 10.07 8.09 10.00
C LYS A 142 8.94 8.43 10.96
N LYS A 143 9.14 9.48 11.77
CA LYS A 143 8.13 9.97 12.72
C LYS A 143 6.75 10.18 12.07
N VAL A 144 6.71 10.78 10.89
CA VAL A 144 5.44 11.01 10.15
C VAL A 144 4.76 9.72 9.71
N ASP A 145 5.53 8.64 9.50
CA ASP A 145 4.93 7.33 9.22
C ASP A 145 4.30 6.78 10.51
N LEU A 146 4.96 6.92 11.67
CA LEU A 146 4.41 6.48 12.97
C LEU A 146 3.09 7.18 13.32
N GLU A 147 2.96 8.48 13.05
CA GLU A 147 1.70 9.23 13.23
C GLU A 147 0.57 8.69 12.34
N ALA A 148 0.89 8.23 11.13
CA ALA A 148 -0.08 7.57 10.26
C ALA A 148 -0.46 6.17 10.78
N LEU A 149 0.51 5.42 11.32
CA LEU A 149 0.24 4.12 11.95
C LEU A 149 -0.64 4.28 13.20
N ASP A 150 -0.40 5.30 14.04
CA ASP A 150 -1.24 5.60 15.21
C ASP A 150 -2.71 5.83 14.78
N ALA A 151 -2.93 6.55 13.68
CA ALA A 151 -4.27 6.80 13.15
C ALA A 151 -4.97 5.51 12.65
N LEU A 152 -4.21 4.58 12.05
CA LEU A 152 -4.71 3.28 11.61
C LEU A 152 -5.03 2.37 12.82
N ASP A 153 -4.16 2.36 13.83
CA ASP A 153 -4.38 1.64 15.10
C ASP A 153 -5.67 2.11 15.78
N VAL A 154 -5.87 3.43 15.90
CA VAL A 154 -7.10 4.02 16.48
C VAL A 154 -8.34 3.72 15.64
N ALA A 155 -8.21 3.64 14.32
CA ALA A 155 -9.32 3.29 13.43
C ALA A 155 -9.61 1.78 13.39
N ALA A 156 -8.79 0.95 14.06
CA ALA A 156 -8.84 -0.51 13.99
C ALA A 156 -8.79 -1.05 12.56
N VAL A 157 -8.05 -0.37 11.67
CA VAL A 157 -7.90 -0.79 10.27
C VAL A 157 -6.63 -1.60 10.10
N SER A 158 -6.78 -2.85 9.71
CA SER A 158 -5.64 -3.73 9.37
C SER A 158 -4.74 -3.08 8.33
N TYR A 159 -3.45 -3.01 8.63
CA TYR A 159 -2.45 -2.46 7.71
C TYR A 159 -1.19 -3.32 7.62
N GLN A 160 -0.56 -3.32 6.45
CA GLN A 160 0.69 -4.02 6.20
C GLN A 160 1.74 -3.04 5.67
N ILE A 161 2.96 -3.14 6.16
CA ILE A 161 4.05 -2.30 5.66
C ILE A 161 4.63 -2.89 4.38
N VAL A 162 4.80 -2.04 3.37
CA VAL A 162 5.48 -2.36 2.12
C VAL A 162 6.67 -1.41 1.94
N LEU A 163 7.88 -1.96 2.02
CA LEU A 163 9.10 -1.22 1.70
C LEU A 163 9.20 -1.07 0.18
N THR A 164 9.34 0.15 -0.32
CA THR A 164 9.51 0.44 -1.75
C THR A 164 10.97 0.74 -2.08
N LYS A 165 11.31 0.65 -3.36
CA LYS A 165 12.65 0.99 -3.89
C LYS A 165 13.76 0.14 -3.25
N SER A 166 13.46 -1.14 -2.96
CA SER A 166 14.45 -2.06 -2.40
C SER A 166 15.66 -2.25 -3.32
N ASP A 167 15.51 -2.04 -4.63
CA ASP A 167 16.59 -2.05 -5.62
C ASP A 167 17.65 -0.96 -5.43
N LYS A 168 17.38 0.05 -4.59
CA LYS A 168 18.30 1.18 -4.34
C LYS A 168 19.25 0.94 -3.17
N ILE A 169 19.16 -0.19 -2.47
CA ILE A 169 20.04 -0.57 -1.36
C ILE A 169 20.50 -2.02 -1.54
N LYS A 170 21.52 -2.43 -0.78
CA LYS A 170 22.04 -3.81 -0.88
C LYS A 170 21.06 -4.82 -0.25
N PRO A 171 21.03 -6.09 -0.70
CA PRO A 171 20.14 -7.11 -0.14
C PRO A 171 20.21 -7.21 1.40
N ALA A 172 21.41 -7.23 1.98
CA ALA A 172 21.57 -7.26 3.44
C ALA A 172 21.01 -6.01 4.16
N GLU A 173 20.99 -4.85 3.49
CA GLU A 173 20.35 -3.65 4.02
C GLU A 173 18.83 -3.73 3.92
N VAL A 174 18.28 -4.36 2.87
CA VAL A 174 16.85 -4.67 2.78
C VAL A 174 16.43 -5.55 3.95
N ASP A 175 17.15 -6.65 4.19
CA ASP A 175 16.85 -7.59 5.28
C ASP A 175 16.87 -6.90 6.64
N LYS A 176 17.87 -6.03 6.86
CA LYS A 176 17.96 -5.21 8.06
C LYS A 176 16.75 -4.29 8.23
N VAL A 177 16.37 -3.54 7.20
CA VAL A 177 15.24 -2.60 7.27
C VAL A 177 13.92 -3.35 7.45
N VAL A 178 13.77 -4.54 6.85
CA VAL A 178 12.63 -5.44 7.08
C VAL A 178 12.55 -5.84 8.56
N ALA A 179 13.65 -6.32 9.14
CA ALA A 179 13.71 -6.73 10.54
C ALA A 179 13.44 -5.57 11.51
N ASP A 180 14.06 -4.42 11.28
CA ASP A 180 13.87 -3.20 12.08
C ASP A 180 12.41 -2.72 12.02
N THR A 181 11.79 -2.78 10.83
CA THR A 181 10.39 -2.41 10.62
C THR A 181 9.45 -3.38 11.33
N LEU A 182 9.68 -4.70 11.21
CA LEU A 182 8.91 -5.73 11.91
C LEU A 182 8.96 -5.52 13.42
N LYS A 183 10.16 -5.26 13.97
CA LYS A 183 10.34 -4.97 15.39
C LYS A 183 9.58 -3.71 15.82
N ALA A 184 9.58 -2.67 14.99
CA ALA A 184 8.89 -1.41 15.28
C ALA A 184 7.36 -1.54 15.28
N ILE A 185 6.80 -2.43 14.46
CA ILE A 185 5.34 -2.64 14.37
C ILE A 185 4.83 -3.77 15.26
N ALA A 186 5.71 -4.57 15.88
CA ALA A 186 5.32 -5.78 16.63
C ALA A 186 4.32 -5.57 17.77
N LYS A 187 4.27 -4.38 18.37
CA LYS A 187 3.34 -4.04 19.47
C LYS A 187 2.09 -3.28 19.01
N ARG A 188 1.91 -3.12 17.70
CA ARG A 188 0.84 -2.30 17.13
C ARG A 188 -0.34 -3.21 16.78
N PRO A 189 -1.53 -3.00 17.37
CA PRO A 189 -2.62 -3.97 17.32
C PRO A 189 -3.20 -4.15 15.91
N ALA A 190 -3.18 -3.12 15.07
CA ALA A 190 -3.72 -3.20 13.71
C ALA A 190 -2.65 -3.58 12.66
N ALA A 191 -1.38 -3.74 13.07
CA ALA A 191 -0.32 -4.11 12.16
C ALA A 191 -0.40 -5.60 11.80
N PHE A 192 -0.48 -5.88 10.50
CA PHE A 192 -0.24 -7.21 9.96
C PHE A 192 1.23 -7.60 10.23
N PRO A 193 1.50 -8.79 10.80
CA PRO A 193 2.83 -9.17 11.29
C PRO A 193 3.77 -9.62 10.15
N ARG A 194 3.84 -8.83 9.08
CA ARG A 194 4.66 -9.09 7.91
C ARG A 194 5.03 -7.78 7.23
N VAL A 195 6.26 -7.69 6.76
CA VAL A 195 6.77 -6.58 5.95
C VAL A 195 7.23 -7.15 4.62
N LEU A 196 6.75 -6.58 3.51
CA LEU A 196 7.21 -6.94 2.18
C LEU A 196 8.17 -5.88 1.65
N ALA A 197 9.22 -6.28 0.95
CA ALA A 197 10.11 -5.38 0.24
C ALA A 197 9.88 -5.49 -1.27
N THR A 198 9.73 -4.34 -1.93
CA THR A 198 9.32 -4.25 -3.32
C THR A 198 10.19 -3.28 -4.13
N SER A 199 10.31 -3.58 -5.41
CA SER A 199 10.84 -2.67 -6.42
C SER A 199 9.91 -2.65 -7.62
N SER A 200 9.24 -1.53 -7.87
CA SER A 200 8.46 -1.35 -9.10
C SER A 200 9.34 -1.29 -10.35
N GLU A 201 10.61 -0.93 -10.20
CA GLU A 201 11.57 -0.85 -11.31
C GLU A 201 12.10 -2.23 -11.73
N LYS A 202 12.33 -3.12 -10.76
CA LYS A 202 12.87 -4.47 -10.98
C LYS A 202 11.82 -5.58 -10.91
N GLY A 203 10.58 -5.26 -10.55
CA GLY A 203 9.50 -6.23 -10.35
C GLY A 203 9.62 -7.06 -9.07
N LEU A 204 10.62 -6.79 -8.22
CA LEU A 204 10.86 -7.54 -6.98
C LEU A 204 9.70 -7.36 -5.99
N GLY A 205 9.27 -8.44 -5.34
CA GLY A 205 8.21 -8.42 -4.32
C GLY A 205 6.80 -8.14 -4.85
N LEU A 206 6.64 -7.84 -6.16
CA LEU A 206 5.33 -7.61 -6.76
C LEU A 206 4.49 -8.88 -6.85
N PRO A 207 5.05 -10.06 -7.23
CA PRO A 207 4.27 -11.30 -7.22
C PRO A 207 3.67 -11.61 -5.85
N GLU A 208 4.46 -11.48 -4.78
CA GLU A 208 4.03 -11.72 -3.40
C GLU A 208 3.01 -10.70 -2.93
N LEU A 209 3.17 -9.42 -3.31
CA LEU A 209 2.19 -8.39 -2.97
C LEU A 209 0.85 -8.61 -3.72
N ARG A 210 0.89 -9.06 -4.98
CA ARG A 210 -0.33 -9.45 -5.71
C ARG A 210 -1.02 -10.61 -5.00
N ALA A 211 -0.27 -11.63 -4.60
CA ALA A 211 -0.82 -12.78 -3.89
C ALA A 211 -1.41 -12.41 -2.53
N GLU A 212 -0.78 -11.51 -1.77
CA GLU A 212 -1.38 -10.94 -0.55
C GLU A 212 -2.72 -10.25 -0.84
N ILE A 213 -2.79 -9.43 -1.90
CA ILE A 213 -4.02 -8.70 -2.24
C ILE A 213 -5.14 -9.66 -2.65
N VAL A 214 -4.84 -10.67 -3.48
CA VAL A 214 -5.82 -11.68 -3.88
C VAL A 214 -6.33 -12.44 -2.66
N ARG A 215 -5.42 -12.95 -1.81
CA ARG A 215 -5.79 -13.71 -0.61
C ARG A 215 -6.75 -12.94 0.31
N VAL A 216 -6.54 -11.62 0.42
CA VAL A 216 -7.33 -10.75 1.31
C VAL A 216 -8.67 -10.32 0.70
N CYS A 217 -8.79 -10.30 -0.62
CA CYS A 217 -9.97 -9.77 -1.30
C CYS A 217 -10.87 -10.84 -1.92
N ILE A 218 -10.30 -11.99 -2.29
CA ILE A 218 -10.97 -13.02 -3.11
C ILE A 218 -11.11 -14.33 -2.33
N ASP A 219 -10.08 -14.73 -1.58
CA ASP A 219 -10.02 -16.05 -0.95
C ASP A 219 -10.58 -16.07 0.49
N GLU A 220 -11.30 -15.01 0.91
CA GLU A 220 -11.95 -14.91 2.24
C GLU A 220 -13.24 -15.72 2.35
#